data_AF-A0A1G1CEU0-F1
#
_entry.id   AF-A0A1G1CEU0-F1
#
_cell.length_a   1.000
_cell.length_b   1.000
_cell.length_c   1.000
_cell.angle_alpha   90.00
_cell.angle_beta   90.00
_cell.angle_gamma   90.00
#
_symmetry.space_group_name_H-M   'P 1'
#
loop_
_entity.id
_entity.type
_entity.pdbx_description
1 polymer ?
#
loop_
_entity_poly.entity_id
_entity_poly.type
_entity_poly.pdbx_seq_one_letter_code
_entity_poly.pdbx_strand_id
1 'polypeptide(L)'
;MYKVITIPNPKLRLKSRPVTTITKSIIAMARELGDTLRHATNPTGVGLSAIQVGKAKRLFVTYMPSDQSLPMTRWYPNNMHVEYFIDPVIENKSKEVTLGGIKDKPFLEGCLSMPGLYGPVWRHQSLEIRYLGLSPSFEPIAKTLHFANIQARVIQHEYDHLEGILFTDHSLADGLPVYEEQGEEMIEVKIAV
;
A
#
# COMPACT_ATOMS: atom_id res chain seq x y z
N MET A 1 15.35 -8.77 8.26
CA MET A 1 14.41 -7.75 7.76
C MET A 1 14.92 -7.18 6.46
N TYR A 2 14.03 -6.88 5.52
CA TYR A 2 14.42 -6.23 4.27
C TYR A 2 14.68 -4.73 4.48
N LYS A 3 15.59 -4.17 3.68
CA LYS A 3 15.78 -2.73 3.57
C LYS A 3 14.83 -2.16 2.53
N VAL A 4 14.03 -1.16 2.93
CA VAL A 4 13.18 -0.41 2.00
C VAL A 4 14.06 0.47 1.12
N ILE A 5 13.87 0.40 -0.19
CA ILE A 5 14.51 1.29 -1.16
C ILE A 5 13.68 2.57 -1.30
N THR A 6 14.35 3.70 -1.48
CA THR A 6 13.73 5.01 -1.64
C THR A 6 13.94 5.55 -3.06
N ILE A 7 13.16 6.56 -3.44
CA ILE A 7 13.45 7.35 -4.64
C ILE A 7 14.86 7.96 -4.58
N PRO A 8 15.53 8.18 -5.72
CA PRO A 8 15.09 7.94 -7.10
C PRO A 8 15.43 6.53 -7.62
N ASN A 9 15.43 5.48 -6.78
CA ASN A 9 15.79 4.13 -7.22
C ASN A 9 14.86 3.65 -8.37
N PRO A 10 15.39 3.36 -9.57
CA PRO A 10 14.58 3.08 -10.75
C PRO A 10 13.79 1.77 -10.64
N LYS A 11 14.14 0.90 -9.69
CA LYS A 11 13.36 -0.33 -9.44
C LYS A 11 11.93 -0.02 -9.01
N LEU A 12 11.69 1.10 -8.33
CA LEU A 12 10.35 1.51 -7.90
C LEU A 12 9.41 1.81 -9.08
N ARG A 13 9.96 1.99 -10.29
CA ARG A 13 9.22 2.21 -11.54
C ARG A 13 9.00 0.93 -12.36
N LEU A 14 9.49 -0.22 -11.89
CA LEU A 14 9.33 -1.48 -12.61
C LEU A 14 7.95 -2.09 -12.33
N LYS A 15 7.25 -2.47 -13.40
CA LYS A 15 6.08 -3.34 -13.29
C LYS A 15 6.50 -4.71 -12.74
N SER A 16 5.88 -5.10 -11.63
CA SER A 16 6.14 -6.34 -10.92
C SER A 16 5.64 -7.56 -11.71
N ARG A 17 6.43 -8.63 -11.68
CA ARG A 17 6.12 -9.87 -12.43
C ARG A 17 5.11 -10.74 -11.68
N PRO A 18 4.17 -11.40 -12.39
CA PRO A 18 3.22 -12.33 -11.78
C PRO A 18 3.89 -13.43 -10.94
N VAL A 19 3.14 -13.92 -9.96
CA VAL A 19 3.51 -15.07 -9.13
C VAL A 19 2.61 -16.24 -9.51
N THR A 20 3.04 -17.04 -10.48
CA THR A 20 2.26 -18.17 -11.03
C THR A 20 2.29 -19.43 -10.15
N THR A 21 3.24 -19.52 -9.22
CA THR A 21 3.40 -20.70 -8.35
C THR A 21 3.89 -20.26 -6.98
N ILE A 22 3.20 -20.70 -5.93
CA ILE A 22 3.58 -20.45 -4.54
C ILE A 22 4.67 -21.44 -4.16
N THR A 23 5.91 -20.99 -4.25
CA THR A 23 7.08 -21.77 -3.82
C THR A 23 7.48 -21.38 -2.40
N LYS A 24 8.35 -22.18 -1.77
CA LYS A 24 8.93 -21.86 -0.46
C LYS A 24 9.62 -20.49 -0.43
N SER A 25 10.21 -20.04 -1.54
CA SER A 25 10.86 -18.72 -1.61
C SER A 25 9.85 -17.57 -1.67
N ILE A 26 8.68 -17.76 -2.29
CA ILE A 26 7.58 -16.80 -2.26
C ILE A 26 7.02 -16.67 -0.84
N ILE A 27 6.79 -17.79 -0.15
CA ILE A 27 6.33 -17.79 1.24
C ILE A 27 7.35 -17.10 2.16
N ALA A 28 8.65 -17.41 2.00
CA ALA A 28 9.70 -16.75 2.77
C ALA A 28 9.75 -15.23 2.51
N MET A 29 9.57 -14.80 1.25
CA MET A 29 9.50 -13.38 0.91
C MET A 29 8.28 -12.69 1.54
N ALA A 30 7.10 -13.33 1.48
CA ALA A 30 5.88 -12.80 2.07
C ALA A 30 6.04 -12.60 3.59
N ARG A 31 6.61 -13.60 4.28
CA ARG A 31 6.95 -13.55 5.70
C ARG A 31 7.86 -12.39 6.03
N GLU A 32 8.98 -12.29 5.30
CA GLU A 32 9.98 -11.26 5.53
C GLU A 32 9.43 -9.85 5.28
N LEU A 33 8.52 -9.68 4.32
CA LEU A 33 7.78 -8.43 4.10
C LEU A 33 6.85 -8.11 5.26
N GLY A 34 6.08 -9.08 5.75
CA GLY A 34 5.24 -8.91 6.93
C GLY A 34 6.05 -8.52 8.16
N ASP A 35 7.19 -9.17 8.38
CA ASP A 35 8.11 -8.85 9.48
C ASP A 35 8.73 -7.45 9.31
N THR A 36 9.11 -7.07 8.09
CA THR A 36 9.63 -5.74 7.79
C THR A 36 8.59 -4.65 8.06
N LEU A 37 7.34 -4.86 7.64
CA LEU A 37 6.22 -3.94 7.92
C LEU A 37 5.97 -3.80 9.43
N ARG A 38 6.04 -4.90 10.20
CA ARG A 38 5.87 -4.85 11.68
C ARG A 38 6.93 -4.04 12.40
N HIS A 39 8.14 -3.96 11.85
CA HIS A 39 9.26 -3.24 12.47
C HIS A 39 9.52 -1.86 11.84
N ALA A 40 8.77 -1.48 10.80
CA ALA A 40 8.80 -0.14 10.24
C ALA A 40 8.04 0.83 11.16
N THR A 41 8.73 1.35 12.17
CA THR A 41 8.17 2.24 13.21
C THR A 41 8.55 3.71 13.03
N ASN A 42 9.50 4.02 12.14
CA ASN A 42 9.94 5.38 11.86
C ASN A 42 10.24 5.58 10.36
N PRO A 43 9.26 6.01 9.54
CA PRO A 43 7.86 6.22 9.89
C PRO A 43 7.07 4.91 10.03
N THR A 44 5.89 4.97 10.67
CA THR A 44 4.99 3.81 10.77
C THR A 44 4.38 3.49 9.39
N GLY A 45 4.60 2.28 8.89
CA GLY A 45 3.97 1.80 7.65
C GLY A 45 2.64 1.08 7.90
N VAL A 46 1.68 1.26 6.99
CA VAL A 46 0.41 0.48 6.98
C VAL A 46 0.39 -0.62 5.92
N GLY A 47 1.26 -0.52 4.92
CA GLY A 47 1.48 -1.49 3.85
C GLY A 47 2.94 -1.50 3.38
N LEU A 48 3.33 -2.58 2.71
CA LEU A 48 4.64 -2.73 2.09
C LEU A 48 4.58 -3.72 0.92
N SER A 49 5.05 -3.28 -0.25
CA SER A 49 5.14 -4.09 -1.46
C SER A 49 6.53 -4.69 -1.69
N ALA A 50 6.60 -5.83 -2.38
CA ALA A 50 7.86 -6.50 -2.69
C ALA A 50 8.83 -5.63 -3.52
N ILE A 51 8.30 -4.74 -4.37
CA ILE A 51 9.16 -3.85 -5.18
C ILE A 51 9.90 -2.84 -4.30
N GLN A 52 9.29 -2.40 -3.19
CA GLN A 52 9.90 -1.48 -2.22
C GLN A 52 11.07 -2.11 -1.45
N VAL A 53 11.28 -3.43 -1.57
CA VAL A 53 12.48 -4.12 -1.08
C VAL A 53 13.35 -4.67 -2.23
N GLY A 54 13.15 -4.11 -3.44
CA GLY A 54 13.92 -4.42 -4.63
C GLY A 54 13.57 -5.75 -5.30
N LYS A 55 12.40 -6.34 -5.01
CA LYS A 55 11.91 -7.60 -5.59
C LYS A 55 10.70 -7.34 -6.48
N ALA A 56 10.89 -7.36 -7.80
CA ALA A 56 9.81 -7.14 -8.79
C ALA A 56 8.86 -8.34 -8.92
N LYS A 57 8.09 -8.61 -7.87
CA LYS A 57 7.07 -9.66 -7.78
C LYS A 57 5.75 -9.06 -7.35
N ARG A 58 4.64 -9.52 -7.95
CA ARG A 58 3.28 -9.07 -7.62
C ARG A 58 2.87 -9.58 -6.24
N LEU A 59 3.37 -8.92 -5.21
CA LEU A 59 3.18 -9.31 -3.83
C LEU A 59 3.30 -8.07 -2.96
N PHE A 60 2.31 -7.83 -2.11
CA PHE A 60 2.38 -6.84 -1.05
C PHE A 60 1.72 -7.36 0.23
N VAL A 61 1.98 -6.68 1.33
CA VAL A 61 1.37 -6.94 2.63
C VAL A 61 0.77 -5.65 3.17
N THR A 62 -0.33 -5.76 3.91
CA THR A 62 -0.94 -4.61 4.61
C THR A 62 -1.60 -5.10 5.87
N TYR A 63 -1.72 -4.21 6.85
CA TYR A 63 -2.54 -4.50 8.01
C TYR A 63 -4.02 -4.48 7.65
N MET A 64 -4.75 -5.47 8.15
CA MET A 64 -6.20 -5.61 8.02
C MET A 64 -6.81 -5.85 9.40
N PRO A 65 -8.07 -5.44 9.62
CA PRO A 65 -8.73 -5.72 10.89
C PRO A 65 -8.91 -7.24 11.04
N SER A 66 -8.66 -7.75 12.24
CA SER A 66 -8.90 -9.15 12.59
C SER A 66 -10.39 -9.52 12.56
N ASP A 67 -11.26 -8.53 12.73
CA ASP A 67 -12.71 -8.65 12.64
C ASP A 67 -13.25 -7.63 11.61
N GLN A 68 -13.79 -8.14 10.51
CA GLN A 68 -14.31 -7.34 9.41
C GLN A 68 -15.63 -6.62 9.75
N SER A 69 -16.28 -6.96 10.86
CA SER A 69 -17.47 -6.25 11.36
C SER A 69 -17.16 -4.96 12.11
N LEU A 70 -15.88 -4.74 12.46
CA LEU A 70 -15.49 -3.53 13.18
C LEU A 70 -15.59 -2.28 12.28
N PRO A 71 -16.27 -1.21 12.73
CA PRO A 71 -16.39 0.02 11.95
C PRO A 71 -15.02 0.67 11.80
N MET A 72 -14.47 0.63 10.59
CA MET A 72 -13.16 1.20 10.30
C MET A 72 -13.26 2.67 9.91
N THR A 73 -13.50 3.51 10.91
CA THR A 73 -13.30 4.96 10.83
C THR A 73 -11.90 5.38 11.31
N ARG A 74 -11.10 4.44 11.87
CA ARG A 74 -9.78 4.72 12.43
C ARG A 74 -8.84 3.51 12.33
N TRP A 75 -7.54 3.77 12.33
CA TRP A 75 -6.49 2.79 12.53
C TRP A 75 -6.51 2.27 13.98
N TYR A 76 -6.66 0.96 14.20
CA TYR A 76 -6.74 0.32 15.52
C TYR A 76 -5.65 -0.75 15.69
N PRO A 77 -4.43 -0.39 16.15
CA PRO A 77 -3.27 -1.29 16.08
C PRO A 77 -3.44 -2.62 16.83
N ASN A 78 -4.25 -2.66 17.89
CA ASN A 78 -4.40 -3.86 18.73
C ASN A 78 -5.28 -4.96 18.11
N ASN A 79 -6.04 -4.66 17.05
CA ASN A 79 -6.99 -5.60 16.42
C ASN A 79 -6.68 -5.79 14.93
N MET A 80 -5.40 -5.77 14.56
CA MET A 80 -4.98 -5.94 13.17
C MET A 80 -4.07 -7.15 12.99
N HIS A 81 -4.20 -7.82 11.86
CA HIS A 81 -3.26 -8.82 11.37
C HIS A 81 -2.61 -8.33 10.07
N VAL A 82 -1.45 -8.89 9.73
CA VAL A 82 -0.85 -8.69 8.41
C VAL A 82 -1.54 -9.64 7.43
N GLU A 83 -2.20 -9.08 6.43
CA GLU A 83 -2.75 -9.81 5.30
C GLU A 83 -1.76 -9.80 4.13
N TYR A 84 -1.65 -10.94 3.44
CA TYR A 84 -0.72 -11.14 2.34
C TYR A 84 -1.50 -11.12 1.02
N PHE A 85 -1.10 -10.28 0.08
CA PHE A 85 -1.74 -10.16 -1.24
C PHE A 85 -0.76 -10.65 -2.30
N ILE A 86 -0.88 -11.92 -2.68
CA ILE A 86 -0.04 -12.55 -3.69
C ILE A 86 -0.80 -12.64 -5.02
N ASP A 87 -0.14 -12.17 -6.08
CA ASP A 87 -0.68 -11.99 -7.43
C ASP A 87 -2.08 -11.34 -7.46
N PRO A 88 -2.27 -10.20 -6.76
CA PRO A 88 -3.58 -9.60 -6.64
C PRO A 88 -4.08 -9.02 -7.97
N VAL A 89 -5.39 -9.05 -8.15
CA VAL A 89 -6.13 -8.48 -9.29
C VAL A 89 -7.34 -7.74 -8.73
N ILE A 90 -7.39 -6.42 -8.93
CA ILE A 90 -8.57 -5.62 -8.62
C ILE A 90 -9.61 -5.90 -9.72
N GLU A 91 -10.72 -6.53 -9.35
CA GLU A 91 -11.78 -6.96 -10.28
C GLU A 91 -12.79 -5.85 -10.54
N ASN A 92 -13.14 -5.09 -9.48
CA ASN A 92 -14.07 -3.96 -9.57
C ASN A 92 -13.60 -2.79 -8.70
N LYS A 93 -14.01 -1.59 -9.08
CA LYS A 93 -13.81 -0.35 -8.31
C LYS A 93 -15.10 0.46 -8.29
N SER A 94 -15.39 1.15 -7.19
CA SER A 94 -16.55 2.04 -7.10
C SER A 94 -16.48 3.18 -8.11
N LYS A 95 -17.62 3.72 -8.56
CA LYS A 95 -17.63 4.98 -9.32
C LYS A 95 -17.28 6.19 -8.45
N GLU A 96 -17.65 6.11 -7.17
CA GLU A 96 -17.30 7.12 -6.18
C GLU A 96 -15.80 7.13 -5.92
N VAL A 97 -15.22 8.33 -5.93
CA VAL A 97 -13.82 8.60 -5.60
C VAL A 97 -13.74 9.60 -4.46
N THR A 98 -12.69 9.50 -3.64
CA THR A 98 -12.53 10.29 -2.42
C THR A 98 -11.08 10.72 -2.21
N LEU A 99 -10.89 11.87 -1.56
CA LEU A 99 -9.62 12.27 -0.94
C LEU A 99 -9.48 11.76 0.50
N GLY A 100 -10.41 10.94 1.00
CA GLY A 100 -10.42 10.45 2.39
C GLY A 100 -10.83 11.52 3.43
N GLY A 101 -11.26 12.69 2.95
CA GLY A 101 -11.69 13.85 3.72
C GLY A 101 -12.44 14.81 2.79
N ILE A 102 -12.52 16.08 3.15
CA ILE A 102 -13.06 17.12 2.27
C ILE A 102 -11.94 17.74 1.42
N LYS A 103 -12.28 18.43 0.33
CA LYS A 103 -11.31 19.02 -0.60
C LYS A 103 -10.29 19.94 0.11
N ASP A 104 -10.75 20.74 1.07
CA ASP A 104 -9.90 21.70 1.80
C ASP A 104 -9.10 21.05 2.95
N LYS A 105 -9.45 19.81 3.32
CA LYS A 105 -8.78 19.04 4.37
C LYS A 105 -8.73 17.56 3.98
N PRO A 106 -7.97 17.21 2.93
CA PRO A 106 -7.88 15.85 2.45
C PRO A 106 -7.07 14.97 3.40
N PHE A 107 -7.21 13.66 3.25
CA PHE A 107 -6.25 12.72 3.82
C PHE A 107 -4.97 12.73 2.97
N LEU A 108 -3.81 12.87 3.62
CA LEU A 108 -2.52 12.84 2.95
C LEU A 108 -1.95 11.42 2.96
N GLU A 109 -1.69 10.86 1.78
CA GLU A 109 -0.93 9.61 1.65
C GLU A 109 0.57 9.92 1.81
N GLY A 110 1.28 9.02 2.49
CA GLY A 110 2.75 8.98 2.49
C GLY A 110 3.23 7.60 2.05
N CYS A 111 4.54 7.45 1.86
CA CYS A 111 5.14 6.19 1.40
C CYS A 111 6.48 5.93 2.08
N LEU A 112 6.73 4.69 2.52
CA LEU A 112 8.04 4.29 3.09
C LEU A 112 9.21 4.46 2.10
N SER A 113 8.93 4.49 0.80
CA SER A 113 9.93 4.74 -0.26
C SER A 113 10.13 6.22 -0.60
N MET A 114 9.36 7.12 0.02
CA MET A 114 9.42 8.57 -0.15
C MET A 114 9.30 9.23 1.24
N PRO A 115 10.24 8.94 2.16
CA PRO A 115 10.13 9.39 3.55
C PRO A 115 10.04 10.92 3.62
N GLY A 116 9.13 11.42 4.45
CA GLY A 116 8.87 12.85 4.61
C GLY A 116 7.97 13.46 3.53
N LEU A 117 7.63 12.75 2.45
CA LEU A 117 6.73 13.27 1.42
C LEU A 117 5.31 12.76 1.60
N TYR A 118 4.35 13.68 1.46
CA TYR A 118 2.93 13.40 1.61
C TYR A 118 2.08 14.19 0.63
N GLY A 119 0.96 13.63 0.18
CA GLY A 119 0.08 14.33 -0.76
C GLY A 119 -1.33 13.75 -0.82
N PRO A 120 -2.33 14.55 -1.20
CA PRO A 120 -3.67 14.04 -1.39
C PRO A 120 -3.77 13.27 -2.70
N VAL A 121 -4.50 12.17 -2.68
CA VAL A 121 -4.67 11.28 -3.84
C VAL A 121 -6.13 10.89 -3.95
N TRP A 122 -6.71 11.06 -5.15
CA TRP A 122 -8.03 10.51 -5.43
C TRP A 122 -7.96 9.00 -5.51
N ARG A 123 -8.77 8.33 -4.69
CA ARG A 123 -8.90 6.87 -4.68
C ARG A 123 -10.36 6.49 -4.84
N HIS A 124 -10.61 5.34 -5.46
CA HIS A 124 -11.95 4.77 -5.43
C HIS A 124 -12.33 4.46 -3.97
N GLN A 125 -13.54 4.85 -3.57
CA GLN A 125 -14.08 4.66 -2.22
C GLN A 125 -14.09 3.19 -1.80
N SER A 126 -14.34 2.28 -2.76
CA SER A 126 -14.28 0.85 -2.53
C SER A 126 -13.78 0.09 -3.76
N LEU A 127 -13.36 -1.15 -3.53
CA LEU A 127 -12.89 -2.08 -4.56
C LEU A 127 -13.21 -3.53 -4.18
N GLU A 128 -13.26 -4.38 -5.19
CA GLU A 128 -13.24 -5.84 -5.05
C GLU A 128 -11.92 -6.36 -5.62
N ILE A 129 -11.26 -7.24 -4.88
CA ILE A 129 -9.93 -7.75 -5.23
C ILE A 129 -9.86 -9.26 -5.02
N ARG A 130 -9.34 -9.94 -6.04
CA ARG A 130 -9.01 -11.36 -5.99
C ARG A 130 -7.50 -11.54 -5.82
N TYR A 131 -7.09 -12.42 -4.92
CA TYR A 131 -5.68 -12.65 -4.61
C TYR A 131 -5.48 -14.01 -3.92
N LEU A 132 -4.22 -14.45 -3.81
CA LEU A 132 -3.81 -15.53 -2.93
C LEU A 132 -3.32 -14.94 -1.61
N GLY A 133 -4.01 -15.27 -0.51
CA GLY A 133 -3.56 -15.01 0.85
C GLY A 133 -2.78 -16.18 1.44
N LEU A 134 -2.34 -16.04 2.69
CA LEU A 134 -1.67 -17.10 3.44
C LEU A 134 -2.41 -17.36 4.76
N SER A 135 -2.60 -18.63 5.11
CA SER A 135 -3.13 -19.05 6.40
C SER A 135 -2.13 -18.76 7.54
N PRO A 136 -2.52 -18.92 8.83
CA PRO A 136 -1.56 -18.86 9.94
C PRO A 136 -0.41 -19.89 9.83
N SER A 137 -0.63 -21.00 9.13
CA SER A 137 0.40 -22.02 8.82
C SER A 137 1.14 -21.76 7.51
N PHE A 138 0.93 -20.59 6.88
CA PHE A 138 1.50 -20.19 5.59
C PHE A 138 1.07 -21.03 4.37
N GLU A 139 -0.09 -21.68 4.46
CA GLU A 139 -0.69 -22.34 3.31
C GLU A 139 -1.46 -21.33 2.44
N PRO A 140 -1.35 -21.39 1.10
CA PRO A 140 -2.02 -20.45 0.22
C PRO A 140 -3.54 -20.64 0.24
N ILE A 141 -4.28 -19.55 0.35
CA ILE A 141 -5.75 -19.52 0.33
C ILE A 141 -6.21 -18.51 -0.72
N ALA A 142 -7.00 -18.94 -1.70
CA ALA A 142 -7.64 -18.02 -2.64
C ALA A 142 -8.72 -17.20 -1.95
N LYS A 143 -8.70 -15.89 -2.16
CA LYS A 143 -9.64 -14.93 -1.57
C LYS A 143 -10.15 -13.99 -2.67
N THR A 144 -11.43 -13.67 -2.61
CA THR A 144 -12.03 -12.52 -3.30
C THR A 144 -12.78 -11.73 -2.23
N LEU A 145 -12.36 -10.50 -1.98
CA LEU A 145 -12.90 -9.67 -0.91
C LEU A 145 -13.21 -8.26 -1.41
N HIS A 146 -14.23 -7.66 -0.81
CA HIS A 146 -14.56 -6.25 -0.98
C HIS A 146 -13.96 -5.41 0.16
N PHE A 147 -13.32 -4.31 -0.19
CA PHE A 147 -12.73 -3.36 0.75
C PHE A 147 -13.26 -1.95 0.46
N ALA A 148 -13.41 -1.13 1.49
CA ALA A 148 -13.86 0.25 1.39
C ALA A 148 -12.95 1.18 2.20
N ASN A 149 -13.17 2.49 2.08
CA ASN A 149 -12.56 3.52 2.92
C ASN A 149 -11.01 3.42 2.96
N ILE A 150 -10.42 3.43 4.15
CA ILE A 150 -8.97 3.40 4.34
C ILE A 150 -8.34 2.09 3.83
N GLN A 151 -9.01 0.94 3.92
CA GLN A 151 -8.50 -0.33 3.41
C GLN A 151 -8.38 -0.29 1.88
N ALA A 152 -9.44 0.20 1.21
CA ALA A 152 -9.42 0.35 -0.23
C ALA A 152 -8.31 1.31 -0.68
N ARG A 153 -8.08 2.40 0.06
CA ARG A 153 -6.98 3.34 -0.19
C ARG A 153 -5.61 2.67 -0.08
N VAL A 154 -5.34 1.99 1.03
CA VAL A 154 -4.05 1.30 1.24
C VAL A 154 -3.83 0.21 0.19
N ILE A 155 -4.85 -0.59 -0.13
CA ILE A 155 -4.75 -1.61 -1.19
C ILE A 155 -4.44 -0.97 -2.54
N GLN A 156 -5.10 0.14 -2.92
CA GLN A 156 -4.80 0.84 -4.17
C GLN A 156 -3.35 1.35 -4.18
N HIS A 157 -2.87 1.93 -3.08
CA HIS A 157 -1.49 2.37 -2.94
C HIS A 157 -0.47 1.23 -3.13
N GLU A 158 -0.66 0.11 -2.44
CA GLU A 158 0.24 -1.03 -2.58
C GLU A 158 0.13 -1.70 -3.96
N TYR A 159 -1.05 -1.67 -4.58
CA TYR A 159 -1.26 -2.16 -5.93
C TYR A 159 -0.53 -1.29 -6.96
N ASP A 160 -0.55 0.03 -6.82
CA ASP A 160 0.18 0.97 -7.70
C ASP A 160 1.69 0.67 -7.73
N HIS A 161 2.28 0.34 -6.58
CA HIS A 161 3.66 -0.10 -6.52
C HIS A 161 3.92 -1.33 -7.40
N LEU A 162 2.98 -2.27 -7.49
CA LEU A 162 3.11 -3.41 -8.40
C LEU A 162 3.09 -3.01 -9.88
N GLU A 163 2.54 -1.85 -10.20
CA GLU A 163 2.49 -1.27 -11.55
C GLU A 163 3.61 -0.26 -11.82
N GLY A 164 4.48 0.02 -10.83
CA GLY A 164 5.55 1.01 -10.94
C GLY A 164 5.09 2.46 -10.77
N ILE A 165 3.90 2.65 -10.20
CA ILE A 165 3.27 3.94 -9.95
C ILE A 165 3.53 4.33 -8.49
N LEU A 166 3.82 5.61 -8.26
CA LEU A 166 3.99 6.22 -6.94
C LEU A 166 2.84 7.18 -6.68
N PHE A 167 2.49 7.40 -5.41
CA PHE A 167 1.35 8.25 -5.04
C PHE A 167 1.47 9.68 -5.61
N THR A 168 2.69 10.20 -5.73
CA THR A 168 2.97 11.52 -6.32
C THR A 168 2.62 11.61 -7.79
N ASP A 169 2.65 10.49 -8.53
CA ASP A 169 2.24 10.50 -9.94
C ASP A 169 0.75 10.84 -10.04
N HIS A 170 -0.08 10.29 -9.13
CA HIS A 170 -1.49 10.62 -9.05
C HIS A 170 -1.71 12.07 -8.61
N SER A 171 -1.08 12.50 -7.50
CA SER A 171 -1.23 13.89 -7.03
C SER A 171 -0.89 14.90 -8.12
N LEU A 172 0.26 14.73 -8.79
CA LEU A 172 0.70 15.66 -9.83
C LEU A 172 -0.17 15.60 -11.09
N ALA A 173 -0.63 14.41 -11.51
CA ALA A 173 -1.53 14.28 -12.66
C ALA A 173 -2.87 15.01 -12.45
N ASP A 174 -3.36 15.05 -11.20
CA ASP A 174 -4.59 15.75 -10.82
C ASP A 174 -4.37 17.22 -10.42
N GLY A 175 -3.15 17.74 -10.58
CA GLY A 175 -2.80 19.12 -10.20
C GLY A 175 -2.88 19.38 -8.69
N LEU A 176 -2.73 18.33 -7.89
CA LEU A 176 -2.72 18.39 -6.44
C LEU A 176 -1.30 18.62 -5.90
N PRO A 177 -1.18 19.34 -4.77
CA PRO A 177 0.12 19.64 -4.16
C PRO A 177 0.76 18.39 -3.57
N VAL A 178 2.09 18.38 -3.49
CA VAL A 178 2.83 17.44 -2.65
C VAL A 178 3.57 18.24 -1.59
N TYR A 179 3.58 17.71 -0.38
CA TYR A 179 4.16 18.34 0.80
C TYR A 179 5.37 17.56 1.27
N GLU A 180 6.36 18.29 1.79
CA GLU A 180 7.48 17.74 2.55
C GLU A 180 7.31 18.12 4.03
N GLU A 181 7.47 17.13 4.90
CA GLU A 181 7.49 17.27 6.35
C GLU A 181 8.81 17.91 6.78
N GLN A 182 8.73 19.11 7.35
CA GLN A 182 9.86 19.86 7.90
C GLN A 182 9.58 20.23 9.35
N GLY A 183 9.99 19.36 10.28
CA GLY A 183 9.67 19.53 11.69
C GLY A 183 8.19 19.28 11.95
N GLU A 184 7.46 20.30 12.39
CA GLU A 184 6.00 20.23 12.63
C GLU A 184 5.18 20.79 11.44
N GLU A 185 5.84 21.27 10.39
CA GLU A 185 5.21 21.91 9.25
C GLU A 185 5.19 21.01 8.01
N MET A 186 4.18 21.20 7.17
CA MET A 186 4.04 20.55 5.86
C MET A 186 4.20 21.63 4.79
N ILE A 187 5.34 21.62 4.10
CA ILE A 187 5.68 22.65 3.11
C ILE A 187 5.38 22.10 1.71
N GLU A 188 4.61 22.84 0.92
CA GLU A 188 4.37 22.46 -0.47
C GLU A 188 5.67 22.50 -1.27
N VAL A 189 5.98 21.39 -1.94
CA VAL A 189 7.20 21.21 -2.73
C VAL A 189 6.87 20.84 -4.16
N LYS A 190 7.70 21.31 -5.10
CA LYS A 190 7.68 20.86 -6.49
C LYS A 190 8.62 19.69 -6.64
N ILE A 191 8.09 18.51 -6.91
CA ILE A 191 8.88 17.30 -7.14
C ILE A 191 8.91 16.98 -8.63
N ALA A 192 10.10 16.74 -9.15
CA ALA A 192 10.29 16.07 -10.43
C ALA A 192 10.38 14.56 -10.14
N VAL A 193 9.34 13.81 -10.49
CA VAL A 193 9.23 12.35 -10.23
C VAL A 193 9.63 11.51 -11.42
#